data_AF-A0A5N6ELD9-F1
#
_entry.id   AF-A0A5N6ELD9-F1
#
_cell.length_a   1.000
_cell.length_b   1.000
_cell.length_c   1.000
_cell.angle_alpha   90.00
_cell.angle_beta   90.00
_cell.angle_gamma   90.00
#
_symmetry.space_group_name_H-M   'P 1'
#
loop_
_entity.id
_entity.type
_entity.pdbx_description
1 polymer ?
#
loop_
_entity_poly.entity_id
_entity_poly.type
_entity_poly.pdbx_seq_one_letter_code
_entity_poly.pdbx_strand_id
1 'polypeptide(L)'
;MSMGPRITPSNPVRKLGRMDYERCAALHNELYHLSWRGSCPSPHITWWEYFSPSQKIAETLDPSLIEFLKLAYVEPKDNPKDPMERPALFYWIHSLIPPDAFFETLVEELYPGRFLWLYCTTGYNMGDERGILYDQEESLAAFIGHIFEESPMCIHGWGFKPLEVILYAYLDMIDEAKVTLMCPNPPDWPAVMKPWVLHPYTKSDVDKALSAMQKLLDAIQARQPVHEATNYNPWSDLDLLTSINLPPKTFIHDFLTGLSPQRIPFRYIAPGIRLPTVSEFAAQPYLGSYPTNDPTKLPLLLFYTDNKKGLGQSHPEGDDKSLYQSGLNGFGDRGMVQLDKVLLRWAQMVEDGEWEIGKDGVVDKIERFKDADTEMHWYKYCLPPSW
;
A
#
# COMPACT_ATOMS: atom_id res chain seq x y z
N MET A 1 20.06 -17.69 19.78
CA MET A 1 19.22 -16.48 19.82
C MET A 1 18.07 -16.74 18.87
N SER A 2 16.84 -16.81 19.38
CA SER A 2 15.67 -16.96 18.50
C SER A 2 15.59 -15.71 17.62
N MET A 3 15.56 -15.88 16.30
CA MET A 3 15.31 -14.77 15.38
C MET A 3 13.88 -14.29 15.65
N GLY A 4 13.68 -12.98 15.85
CA GLY A 4 12.35 -12.42 16.11
C GLY A 4 11.34 -12.73 14.99
N PRO A 5 10.04 -12.51 15.18
CA PRO A 5 9.01 -12.91 14.22
C PRO A 5 9.01 -12.07 12.93
N ARG A 6 9.71 -10.93 12.94
CA ARG A 6 9.79 -10.00 11.81
C ARG A 6 10.52 -10.60 10.61
N ILE A 7 10.01 -10.30 9.41
CA ILE A 7 10.60 -10.73 8.15
C ILE A 7 11.76 -9.80 7.82
N THR A 8 12.95 -10.36 7.66
CA THR A 8 14.16 -9.58 7.31
C THR A 8 14.98 -10.36 6.28
N PRO A 9 16.00 -9.76 5.64
CA PRO A 9 16.90 -10.50 4.78
C PRO A 9 17.59 -11.69 5.48
N SER A 10 17.84 -11.58 6.79
CA SER A 10 18.38 -12.69 7.59
C SER A 10 17.29 -13.68 8.05
N ASN A 11 16.03 -13.25 8.13
CA ASN A 11 14.87 -14.05 8.53
C ASN A 11 13.76 -14.04 7.46
N PRO A 12 13.98 -14.61 6.26
CA PRO A 12 13.02 -14.54 5.16
C PRO A 12 11.76 -15.38 5.45
N VAL A 13 10.75 -15.23 4.58
CA VAL A 13 9.54 -16.09 4.56
C VAL A 13 9.95 -17.56 4.43
N ARG A 14 9.42 -18.42 5.32
CA ARG A 14 9.73 -19.85 5.34
C ARG A 14 8.85 -20.58 4.32
N LYS A 15 9.45 -21.43 3.47
CA LYS A 15 8.71 -22.29 2.53
C LYS A 15 8.34 -23.61 3.19
N LEU A 16 7.30 -23.60 4.04
CA LEU A 16 6.91 -24.76 4.84
C LEU A 16 5.90 -25.70 4.16
N GLY A 17 5.25 -25.26 3.08
CA GLY A 17 4.12 -25.99 2.46
C GLY A 17 2.88 -26.05 3.35
N ARG A 18 2.81 -25.19 4.36
CA ARG A 18 1.73 -25.01 5.34
C ARG A 18 1.84 -23.62 5.95
N MET A 19 0.85 -23.19 6.73
CA MET A 19 0.95 -21.94 7.49
C MET A 19 2.17 -21.97 8.43
N ASP A 20 2.94 -20.89 8.41
CA ASP A 20 3.89 -20.55 9.46
C ASP A 20 3.16 -20.05 10.71
N TYR A 21 2.44 -20.96 11.38
CA TYR A 21 1.55 -20.61 12.49
C TYR A 21 2.26 -19.89 13.63
N GLU A 22 3.53 -20.24 13.89
CA GLU A 22 4.33 -19.62 14.96
C GLU A 22 4.58 -18.15 14.65
N ARG A 23 4.97 -17.84 13.40
CA ARG A 23 5.25 -16.48 12.96
C ARG A 23 3.95 -15.69 12.83
N CYS A 24 2.91 -16.27 12.23
CA CYS A 24 1.59 -15.65 12.13
C CYS A 24 1.05 -15.25 13.51
N ALA A 25 1.09 -16.16 14.49
CA ALA A 25 0.62 -15.90 15.84
C ALA A 25 1.46 -14.82 16.53
N ALA A 26 2.79 -14.86 16.38
CA ALA A 26 3.67 -13.86 16.97
C ALA A 26 3.43 -12.44 16.39
N LEU A 27 3.27 -12.31 15.07
CA LEU A 27 2.97 -11.03 14.41
C LEU A 27 1.57 -10.52 14.78
N HIS A 28 0.57 -11.41 14.78
CA HIS A 28 -0.79 -11.09 15.22
C HIS A 28 -0.83 -10.59 16.67
N ASN A 29 -0.14 -11.30 17.57
CA ASN A 29 -0.08 -10.94 18.99
C ASN A 29 0.68 -9.61 19.20
N GLU A 30 1.66 -9.30 18.36
CA GLU A 30 2.32 -7.99 18.39
C GLU A 30 1.35 -6.85 18.01
N LEU A 31 0.56 -7.02 16.94
CA LEU A 31 -0.51 -6.08 16.57
C LEU A 31 -1.54 -5.93 17.70
N TYR A 32 -1.96 -7.05 18.29
CA TYR A 32 -2.86 -7.07 19.43
C TYR A 32 -2.26 -6.24 20.59
N HIS A 33 -1.03 -6.52 21.00
CA HIS A 33 -0.42 -5.75 22.09
C HIS A 33 -0.35 -4.26 21.78
N LEU A 34 -0.09 -3.86 20.53
CA LEU A 34 -0.06 -2.47 20.13
C LEU A 34 -1.44 -1.80 20.20
N SER A 35 -2.51 -2.45 19.72
CA SER A 35 -3.88 -1.90 19.78
C SER A 35 -4.39 -1.75 21.21
N TRP A 36 -3.93 -2.63 22.11
CA TRP A 36 -4.34 -2.64 23.51
C TRP A 36 -3.44 -1.80 24.44
N ARG A 37 -2.37 -1.14 23.95
CA ARG A 37 -1.42 -0.35 24.79
C ARG A 37 -2.07 0.74 25.66
N GLY A 38 -3.29 1.18 25.35
CA GLY A 38 -4.06 2.16 26.12
C GLY A 38 -5.09 1.58 27.11
N SER A 39 -5.32 0.27 27.08
CA SER A 39 -6.37 -0.44 27.84
C SER A 39 -5.72 -1.43 28.82
N CYS A 40 -6.29 -1.60 30.00
CA CYS A 40 -5.76 -2.35 31.15
C CYS A 40 -5.05 -3.69 30.83
N PRO A 41 -4.16 -4.18 31.72
CA PRO A 41 -3.57 -5.51 31.61
C PRO A 41 -4.64 -6.59 31.91
N SER A 42 -5.47 -6.90 30.92
CA SER A 42 -6.40 -8.03 31.00
C SER A 42 -5.71 -9.31 30.53
N PRO A 43 -6.06 -10.48 31.11
CA PRO A 43 -5.44 -11.75 30.76
C PRO A 43 -5.62 -12.03 29.27
N HIS A 44 -4.51 -12.34 28.61
CA HIS A 44 -4.50 -12.75 27.21
C HIS A 44 -5.22 -14.11 27.11
N ILE A 45 -6.37 -14.13 26.45
CA ILE A 45 -7.07 -15.36 26.10
C ILE A 45 -6.86 -15.62 24.62
N THR A 46 -6.55 -16.86 24.27
CA THR A 46 -6.40 -17.24 22.87
C THR A 46 -7.76 -17.43 22.21
N TRP A 47 -7.81 -17.30 20.87
CA TRP A 47 -9.03 -17.56 20.10
C TRP A 47 -9.60 -18.93 20.45
N TRP A 48 -8.74 -19.95 20.53
CA TRP A 48 -9.16 -21.33 20.78
C TRP A 48 -9.76 -21.53 22.17
N GLU A 49 -9.16 -20.94 23.20
CA GLU A 49 -9.70 -20.98 24.57
C GLU A 49 -11.02 -20.22 24.68
N TYR A 50 -11.11 -19.06 24.03
CA TYR A 50 -12.29 -18.19 24.10
C TYR A 50 -13.52 -18.80 23.44
N PHE A 51 -13.36 -19.29 22.21
CA PHE A 51 -14.48 -19.77 21.39
C PHE A 51 -14.76 -21.25 21.61
N SER A 52 -13.74 -22.05 21.97
CA SER A 52 -13.87 -23.50 22.16
C SER A 52 -14.68 -24.15 21.01
N PRO A 53 -14.18 -24.08 19.76
CA PRO A 53 -14.96 -24.45 18.59
C PRO A 53 -15.45 -25.90 18.66
N SER A 54 -16.62 -26.16 18.06
CA SER A 54 -17.17 -27.51 17.99
C SER A 54 -16.25 -28.47 17.23
N GLN A 55 -16.35 -29.76 17.53
CA GLN A 55 -15.61 -30.80 16.82
C GLN A 55 -15.83 -30.72 15.31
N LYS A 56 -17.06 -30.45 14.86
CA LYS A 56 -17.38 -30.31 13.43
C LYS A 56 -16.58 -29.19 12.76
N ILE A 57 -16.44 -28.04 13.41
CA ILE A 57 -15.63 -26.94 12.87
C ILE A 57 -14.15 -27.35 12.87
N ALA A 58 -13.66 -27.88 13.99
CA ALA A 58 -12.26 -28.28 14.11
C ALA A 58 -11.83 -29.34 13.08
N GLU A 59 -12.72 -30.24 12.69
CA GLU A 59 -12.47 -31.26 11.65
C GLU A 59 -12.36 -30.67 10.22
N THR A 60 -12.93 -29.49 9.98
CA THR A 60 -12.83 -28.78 8.68
C THR A 60 -11.60 -27.88 8.59
N LEU A 61 -10.97 -27.53 9.72
CA LEU A 61 -9.82 -26.62 9.74
C LEU A 61 -8.51 -27.36 9.42
N ASP A 62 -7.65 -26.70 8.65
CA ASP A 62 -6.28 -27.13 8.43
C ASP A 62 -5.52 -27.21 9.78
N PRO A 63 -4.73 -28.29 10.02
CA PRO A 63 -4.00 -28.44 11.28
C PRO A 63 -3.08 -27.27 11.64
N SER A 64 -2.45 -26.62 10.67
CA SER A 64 -1.59 -25.47 10.94
C SER A 64 -2.39 -24.21 11.30
N LEU A 65 -3.59 -24.04 10.74
CA LEU A 65 -4.52 -22.99 11.15
C LEU A 65 -5.02 -23.20 12.59
N ILE A 66 -5.29 -24.45 12.99
CA ILE A 66 -5.64 -24.79 14.38
C ILE A 66 -4.54 -24.36 15.34
N GLU A 67 -3.28 -24.70 15.03
CA GLU A 67 -2.14 -24.30 15.87
C GLU A 67 -1.95 -22.79 15.94
N PHE A 68 -2.24 -22.06 14.85
CA PHE A 68 -2.26 -20.59 14.86
C PHE A 68 -3.35 -20.06 15.82
N LEU A 69 -4.58 -20.55 15.72
CA LEU A 69 -5.71 -20.09 16.53
C LEU A 69 -5.54 -20.43 18.03
N LYS A 70 -4.78 -21.48 18.36
CA LYS A 70 -4.37 -21.79 19.74
C LYS A 70 -3.37 -20.81 20.33
N LEU A 71 -2.70 -20.00 19.50
CA LEU A 71 -1.68 -19.05 19.93
C LEU A 71 -2.12 -17.59 19.75
N ALA A 72 -3.05 -17.33 18.84
CA ALA A 72 -3.53 -15.98 18.52
C ALA A 72 -4.46 -15.43 19.61
N TYR A 73 -4.16 -14.23 20.11
CA TYR A 73 -4.95 -13.56 21.14
C TYR A 73 -6.21 -12.90 20.59
N VAL A 74 -7.28 -12.93 21.37
CA VAL A 74 -8.54 -12.24 21.04
C VAL A 74 -8.98 -11.34 22.18
N GLU A 75 -9.98 -10.50 21.90
CA GLU A 75 -10.60 -9.67 22.91
C GLU A 75 -11.35 -10.55 23.95
N PRO A 76 -11.17 -10.31 25.27
CA PRO A 76 -11.92 -11.01 26.32
C PRO A 76 -13.42 -10.67 26.34
N LYS A 77 -14.27 -11.57 26.85
CA LYS A 77 -15.76 -11.41 26.88
C LYS A 77 -16.21 -10.20 27.68
N ASP A 78 -15.39 -9.76 28.63
CA ASP A 78 -15.75 -8.76 29.65
C ASP A 78 -15.42 -7.32 29.27
N ASN A 79 -15.05 -7.06 28.01
CA ASN A 79 -14.66 -5.74 27.49
C ASN A 79 -15.82 -4.99 26.80
N PRO A 80 -15.68 -3.67 26.54
CA PRO A 80 -16.68 -2.65 26.85
C PRO A 80 -18.10 -2.95 26.34
N LYS A 81 -19.09 -2.53 27.13
CA LYS A 81 -20.52 -2.67 26.83
C LYS A 81 -20.91 -2.00 25.50
N ASP A 82 -20.11 -1.04 25.05
CA ASP A 82 -20.24 -0.41 23.74
C ASP A 82 -19.29 -1.07 22.73
N PRO A 83 -19.83 -1.76 21.71
CA PRO A 83 -19.04 -2.29 20.59
C PRO A 83 -18.14 -1.25 19.90
N MET A 84 -18.48 0.04 19.97
CA MET A 84 -17.72 1.15 19.38
C MET A 84 -16.48 1.56 20.19
N GLU A 85 -16.30 1.02 21.40
CA GLU A 85 -15.11 1.23 22.24
C GLU A 85 -14.07 0.12 22.11
N ARG A 86 -14.38 -0.93 21.33
CA ARG A 86 -13.47 -2.06 21.12
C ARG A 86 -12.32 -1.65 20.20
N PRO A 87 -11.05 -1.83 20.62
CA PRO A 87 -9.92 -1.46 19.79
C PRO A 87 -9.82 -2.43 18.61
N ALA A 88 -9.79 -1.90 17.39
CA ALA A 88 -9.48 -2.68 16.21
C ALA A 88 -8.05 -3.24 16.29
N LEU A 89 -7.83 -4.45 15.77
CA LEU A 89 -6.51 -5.07 15.70
C LEU A 89 -5.53 -4.23 14.86
N PHE A 90 -6.01 -3.72 13.73
CA PHE A 90 -5.28 -2.81 12.84
C PHE A 90 -6.27 -1.87 12.13
N TYR A 91 -5.80 -0.83 11.43
CA TYR A 91 -6.67 0.16 10.78
C TYR A 91 -7.75 -0.48 9.87
N TRP A 92 -7.40 -1.49 9.09
CA TRP A 92 -8.35 -2.16 8.17
C TRP A 92 -9.06 -3.38 8.76
N ILE A 93 -8.49 -4.04 9.77
CA ILE A 93 -9.04 -5.30 10.31
C ILE A 93 -9.38 -5.17 11.81
N HIS A 94 -10.58 -5.62 12.18
CA HIS A 94 -11.08 -5.46 13.54
C HIS A 94 -10.65 -6.62 14.45
N SER A 95 -11.02 -7.85 14.12
CA SER A 95 -10.71 -9.03 14.94
C SER A 95 -10.74 -10.32 14.12
N LEU A 96 -10.26 -11.41 14.72
CA LEU A 96 -10.50 -12.76 14.21
C LEU A 96 -12.00 -13.10 14.28
N ILE A 97 -12.49 -13.77 13.25
CA ILE A 97 -13.90 -14.15 13.11
C ILE A 97 -14.28 -15.28 14.09
N PRO A 98 -15.51 -15.26 14.66
CA PRO A 98 -16.07 -16.39 15.40
C PRO A 98 -16.20 -17.67 14.56
N PRO A 99 -16.12 -18.87 15.16
CA PRO A 99 -16.07 -20.14 14.44
C PRO A 99 -17.27 -20.41 13.54
N ASP A 100 -18.45 -19.89 13.88
CA ASP A 100 -19.70 -20.06 13.15
C ASP A 100 -19.74 -19.26 11.84
N ALA A 101 -18.94 -18.19 11.72
CA ALA A 101 -18.91 -17.32 10.55
C ALA A 101 -17.76 -17.60 9.58
N PHE A 102 -16.85 -18.54 9.89
CA PHE A 102 -15.67 -18.83 9.05
C PHE A 102 -16.01 -19.14 7.59
N PHE A 103 -17.08 -19.89 7.35
CA PHE A 103 -17.47 -20.36 6.02
C PHE A 103 -18.62 -19.53 5.42
N GLU A 104 -18.94 -18.36 5.99
CA GLU A 104 -19.91 -17.42 5.40
C GLU A 104 -19.31 -16.66 4.21
N THR A 105 -18.77 -17.38 3.22
CA THR A 105 -18.11 -16.84 2.01
C THR A 105 -19.00 -16.95 0.77
N LEU A 106 -18.83 -16.02 -0.18
CA LEU A 106 -19.49 -16.03 -1.49
C LEU A 106 -19.01 -17.19 -2.38
N VAL A 107 -17.93 -17.86 -1.98
CA VAL A 107 -17.30 -18.95 -2.73
C VAL A 107 -17.46 -20.31 -2.06
N GLU A 108 -18.14 -20.39 -0.91
CA GLU A 108 -18.31 -21.65 -0.16
C GLU A 108 -19.06 -22.71 -0.98
N GLU A 109 -20.06 -22.32 -1.77
CA GLU A 109 -20.78 -23.27 -2.64
C GLU A 109 -19.88 -23.84 -3.76
N LEU A 110 -18.89 -23.07 -4.21
CA LEU A 110 -17.97 -23.46 -5.29
C LEU A 110 -16.77 -24.24 -4.76
N TYR A 111 -16.27 -23.87 -3.58
CA TYR A 111 -15.09 -24.46 -2.94
C TYR A 111 -15.37 -24.76 -1.46
N PRO A 112 -16.21 -25.78 -1.16
CA PRO A 112 -16.64 -26.05 0.21
C PRO A 112 -15.47 -26.31 1.15
N GLY A 113 -15.41 -25.58 2.26
CA GLY A 113 -14.38 -25.73 3.30
C GLY A 113 -12.98 -25.23 2.92
N ARG A 114 -12.78 -24.65 1.73
CA ARG A 114 -11.46 -24.18 1.29
C ARG A 114 -11.13 -22.78 1.79
N PHE A 115 -12.04 -21.83 1.61
CA PHE A 115 -11.80 -20.42 1.92
C PHE A 115 -12.47 -20.04 3.25
N LEU A 116 -11.69 -19.44 4.14
CA LEU A 116 -12.17 -18.95 5.44
C LEU A 116 -12.14 -17.44 5.49
N TRP A 117 -13.24 -16.85 5.95
CA TRP A 117 -13.24 -15.48 6.42
C TRP A 117 -12.52 -15.41 7.77
N LEU A 118 -11.24 -15.03 7.76
CA LEU A 118 -10.37 -15.14 8.94
C LEU A 118 -10.41 -13.87 9.81
N TYR A 119 -10.40 -12.69 9.20
CA TYR A 119 -10.49 -11.40 9.91
C TYR A 119 -11.61 -10.54 9.32
N CYS A 120 -12.46 -9.95 10.17
CA CYS A 120 -13.41 -8.92 9.74
C CYS A 120 -12.73 -7.58 9.51
N THR A 121 -13.31 -6.78 8.61
CA THR A 121 -12.99 -5.37 8.42
C THR A 121 -13.38 -4.50 9.64
N THR A 122 -12.77 -3.33 9.76
CA THR A 122 -13.20 -2.25 10.67
C THR A 122 -14.40 -1.44 10.17
N GLY A 123 -14.82 -1.63 8.91
CA GLY A 123 -15.84 -0.80 8.27
C GLY A 123 -15.31 0.57 7.82
N TYR A 124 -14.01 0.65 7.52
CA TYR A 124 -13.31 1.90 7.19
C TYR A 124 -13.81 2.60 5.91
N ASN A 125 -14.60 1.92 5.08
CA ASN A 125 -15.16 2.34 3.81
C ASN A 125 -16.70 2.13 3.75
N MET A 126 -17.39 2.27 4.89
CA MET A 126 -18.86 2.27 5.01
C MET A 126 -19.57 0.94 4.69
N GLY A 127 -18.92 -0.21 4.86
CA GLY A 127 -19.61 -1.49 5.08
C GLY A 127 -19.66 -2.47 3.89
N ASP A 128 -19.07 -2.11 2.75
CA ASP A 128 -18.94 -3.02 1.60
C ASP A 128 -17.65 -3.86 1.65
N GLU A 129 -16.95 -3.90 2.79
CA GLU A 129 -15.63 -4.51 2.93
C GLU A 129 -15.69 -5.88 3.59
N ARG A 130 -14.66 -6.68 3.34
CA ARG A 130 -14.62 -8.07 3.80
C ARG A 130 -13.58 -8.30 4.89
N GLY A 131 -12.35 -7.83 4.70
CA GLY A 131 -11.23 -8.10 5.60
C GLY A 131 -10.31 -9.16 5.01
N ILE A 132 -9.85 -10.14 5.79
CA ILE A 132 -8.89 -11.15 5.28
C ILE A 132 -9.57 -12.50 5.10
N LEU A 133 -9.41 -13.06 3.90
CA LEU A 133 -9.72 -14.46 3.62
C LEU A 133 -8.45 -15.30 3.65
N TYR A 134 -8.59 -16.56 4.06
CA TYR A 134 -7.53 -17.57 4.10
C TYR A 134 -7.92 -18.77 3.24
N ASP A 135 -7.05 -19.15 2.30
CA ASP A 135 -7.15 -20.37 1.50
C ASP A 135 -6.40 -21.50 2.21
N GLN A 136 -7.15 -22.49 2.72
CA GLN A 136 -6.56 -23.62 3.43
C GLN A 136 -5.72 -24.52 2.53
N GLU A 137 -6.10 -24.68 1.26
CA GLU A 137 -5.42 -25.60 0.35
C GLU A 137 -4.02 -25.08 -0.02
N GLU A 138 -3.92 -23.77 -0.27
CA GLU A 138 -2.66 -23.13 -0.66
C GLU A 138 -1.87 -22.56 0.53
N SER A 139 -2.49 -22.51 1.72
CA SER A 139 -1.95 -21.85 2.91
C SER A 139 -1.60 -20.37 2.68
N LEU A 140 -2.46 -19.68 1.93
CA LEU A 140 -2.31 -18.26 1.59
C LEU A 140 -3.50 -17.46 2.12
N ALA A 141 -3.32 -16.15 2.22
CA ALA A 141 -4.35 -15.21 2.61
C ALA A 141 -4.36 -14.01 1.67
N ALA A 142 -5.49 -13.32 1.59
CA ALA A 142 -5.61 -12.04 0.92
C ALA A 142 -6.51 -11.11 1.72
N PHE A 143 -6.10 -9.84 1.87
CA PHE A 143 -7.03 -8.78 2.22
C PHE A 143 -7.94 -8.48 1.03
N ILE A 144 -9.25 -8.44 1.29
CA ILE A 144 -10.32 -8.20 0.33
C ILE A 144 -11.03 -6.91 0.77
N GLY A 145 -10.78 -5.85 0.01
CA GLY A 145 -11.25 -4.49 0.30
C GLY A 145 -12.74 -4.32 0.03
N HIS A 146 -13.24 -4.93 -1.04
CA HIS A 146 -14.68 -4.93 -1.34
C HIS A 146 -15.23 -6.35 -1.50
N ILE A 147 -16.43 -6.59 -0.98
CA ILE A 147 -17.08 -7.91 -1.00
C ILE A 147 -17.24 -8.48 -2.41
N PHE A 148 -17.46 -7.62 -3.42
CA PHE A 148 -17.57 -8.04 -4.82
C PHE A 148 -16.25 -8.52 -5.43
N GLU A 149 -15.11 -8.19 -4.80
CA GLU A 149 -13.79 -8.66 -5.21
C GLU A 149 -13.51 -10.09 -4.70
N GLU A 150 -14.31 -10.60 -3.76
CA GLU A 150 -14.09 -11.92 -3.15
C GLU A 150 -14.06 -13.06 -4.17
N SER A 151 -15.14 -13.23 -4.93
CA SER A 151 -15.24 -14.31 -5.92
C SER A 151 -14.12 -14.28 -6.96
N PRO A 152 -13.83 -13.16 -7.67
CA PRO A 152 -12.75 -13.14 -8.64
C PRO A 152 -11.37 -13.36 -8.01
N MET A 153 -11.09 -12.78 -6.84
CA MET A 153 -9.81 -13.01 -6.15
C MET A 153 -9.62 -14.48 -5.77
N CYS A 154 -10.64 -15.14 -5.23
CA CYS A 154 -10.56 -16.55 -4.84
C CYS A 154 -10.44 -17.48 -6.06
N ILE A 155 -11.21 -17.23 -7.13
CA ILE A 155 -11.20 -18.06 -8.35
C ILE A 155 -9.85 -17.96 -9.08
N HIS A 156 -9.25 -16.77 -9.10
CA HIS A 156 -8.01 -16.53 -9.86
C HIS A 156 -6.75 -16.52 -9.00
N GLY A 157 -6.88 -16.61 -7.66
CA GLY A 157 -5.76 -16.55 -6.73
C GLY A 157 -5.09 -15.17 -6.63
N TRP A 158 -5.79 -14.09 -7.00
CA TRP A 158 -5.20 -12.74 -7.02
C TRP A 158 -4.95 -12.19 -5.61
N GLY A 159 -3.77 -11.59 -5.40
CA GLY A 159 -3.40 -10.98 -4.13
C GLY A 159 -3.02 -11.95 -3.01
N PHE A 160 -3.32 -13.24 -3.16
CA PHE A 160 -3.02 -14.26 -2.16
C PHE A 160 -1.51 -14.38 -1.88
N LYS A 161 -1.15 -14.40 -0.59
CA LYS A 161 0.23 -14.49 -0.09
C LYS A 161 0.24 -15.10 1.31
N PRO A 162 1.39 -15.55 1.85
CA PRO A 162 1.44 -16.08 3.21
C PRO A 162 0.91 -15.06 4.22
N LEU A 163 0.09 -15.49 5.20
CA LEU A 163 -0.56 -14.60 6.17
C LEU A 163 0.47 -13.77 6.96
N GLU A 164 1.62 -14.34 7.28
CA GLU A 164 2.71 -13.63 7.95
C GLU A 164 3.21 -12.42 7.15
N VAL A 165 3.09 -12.43 5.82
CA VAL A 165 3.49 -11.30 4.97
C VAL A 165 2.49 -10.14 5.12
N ILE A 166 1.20 -10.43 5.25
CA ILE A 166 0.16 -9.41 5.47
C ILE A 166 0.28 -8.82 6.89
N LEU A 167 0.41 -9.68 7.91
CA LEU A 167 0.54 -9.21 9.29
C LEU A 167 1.84 -8.43 9.51
N TYR A 168 2.93 -8.86 8.88
CA TYR A 168 4.20 -8.13 8.88
C TYR A 168 4.08 -6.76 8.19
N ALA A 169 3.38 -6.68 7.06
CA ALA A 169 3.09 -5.43 6.37
C ALA A 169 2.36 -4.41 7.27
N TYR A 170 1.37 -4.85 8.06
CA TYR A 170 0.68 -3.97 9.01
C TYR A 170 1.59 -3.44 10.10
N LEU A 171 2.53 -4.25 10.57
CA LEU A 171 3.51 -3.79 11.54
C LEU A 171 4.53 -2.84 10.92
N ASP A 172 4.98 -3.09 9.70
CA ASP A 172 5.85 -2.14 9.02
C ASP A 172 5.15 -0.80 8.76
N MET A 173 3.85 -0.80 8.44
CA MET A 173 3.04 0.43 8.37
C MET A 173 3.07 1.22 9.68
N ILE A 174 3.09 0.52 10.81
CA ILE A 174 3.22 1.14 12.14
C ILE A 174 4.64 1.67 12.35
N ASP A 175 5.66 0.87 12.00
CA ASP A 175 7.07 1.22 12.15
C ASP A 175 7.45 2.46 11.30
N GLU A 176 6.83 2.60 10.12
CA GLU A 176 6.99 3.77 9.24
C GLU A 176 6.06 4.94 9.59
N ALA A 177 5.32 4.85 10.68
CA ALA A 177 4.32 5.82 11.12
C ALA A 177 3.21 6.10 10.10
N LYS A 178 3.00 5.18 9.14
CA LYS A 178 1.87 5.24 8.21
C LYS A 178 0.56 5.02 8.95
N VAL A 179 0.59 4.14 9.95
CA VAL A 179 -0.49 3.95 10.91
C VAL A 179 0.03 4.24 12.31
N THR A 180 -0.65 5.13 13.04
CA THR A 180 -0.27 5.48 14.41
C THR A 180 -1.44 5.32 15.37
N LEU A 181 -1.15 5.23 16.66
CA LEU A 181 -2.19 5.38 17.67
C LEU A 181 -2.78 6.79 17.64
N MET A 182 -4.07 6.89 17.93
CA MET A 182 -4.79 8.15 18.05
C MET A 182 -4.20 9.01 19.18
N CYS A 183 -4.03 10.30 18.88
CA CYS A 183 -3.77 11.32 19.87
C CYS A 183 -5.10 11.91 20.41
N PRO A 184 -5.09 12.61 21.57
CA PRO A 184 -6.31 13.18 22.17
C PRO A 184 -7.15 14.08 21.24
N ASN A 185 -6.50 14.68 20.24
CA ASN A 185 -7.14 15.45 19.18
C ASN A 185 -6.85 14.74 17.83
N PRO A 186 -7.62 13.70 17.46
CA PRO A 186 -7.44 13.05 16.18
C PRO A 186 -7.80 14.01 15.04
N PRO A 187 -7.23 13.82 13.84
CA PRO A 187 -7.60 14.65 12.71
C PRO A 187 -9.05 14.36 12.28
N ASP A 188 -9.75 15.37 11.75
CA ASP A 188 -11.08 15.19 11.15
C ASP A 188 -11.03 14.33 9.87
N TRP A 189 -9.84 14.23 9.26
CA TRP A 189 -9.58 13.43 8.06
C TRP A 189 -8.14 12.91 8.04
N PRO A 190 -7.88 11.66 7.62
CA PRO A 190 -8.86 10.66 7.19
C PRO A 190 -9.64 10.04 8.36
N ALA A 191 -10.67 9.25 8.03
CA ALA A 191 -11.51 8.59 9.03
C ALA A 191 -10.66 7.73 9.99
N VAL A 192 -11.04 7.79 11.26
CA VAL A 192 -10.29 7.19 12.36
C VAL A 192 -10.89 5.85 12.75
N MET A 193 -10.06 4.81 12.83
CA MET A 193 -10.48 3.45 13.19
C MET A 193 -9.87 3.10 14.54
N LYS A 194 -10.56 3.47 15.64
CA LYS A 194 -10.01 3.39 17.01
C LYS A 194 -9.29 2.05 17.27
N PRO A 195 -8.05 2.06 17.78
CA PRO A 195 -7.25 3.21 18.23
C PRO A 195 -6.36 3.82 17.14
N TRP A 196 -6.57 3.50 15.86
CA TRP A 196 -5.65 3.77 14.77
C TRP A 196 -6.02 5.00 13.93
N VAL A 197 -4.98 5.70 13.48
CA VAL A 197 -5.03 6.77 12.48
C VAL A 197 -4.14 6.36 11.33
N LEU A 198 -4.69 6.32 10.11
CA LEU A 198 -3.94 6.16 8.88
C LEU A 198 -3.50 7.55 8.39
N HIS A 199 -2.23 7.72 8.04
CA HIS A 199 -1.70 8.98 7.53
C HIS A 199 -1.62 8.97 6.00
N PRO A 200 -2.06 10.04 5.32
CA PRO A 200 -2.01 10.12 3.85
C PRO A 200 -0.58 10.05 3.33
N TYR A 201 0.39 10.61 4.06
CA TYR A 201 1.82 10.48 3.80
C TYR A 201 2.62 10.53 5.11
N THR A 202 3.85 10.03 5.08
CA THR A 202 4.81 10.08 6.19
C THR A 202 6.15 10.67 5.75
N LYS A 203 7.04 10.92 6.71
CA LYS A 203 8.44 11.24 6.38
C LYS A 203 9.12 10.11 5.61
N SER A 204 8.83 8.84 5.95
CA SER A 204 9.33 7.68 5.21
C SER A 204 8.90 7.73 3.73
N ASP A 205 7.63 8.06 3.47
CA ASP A 205 7.10 8.19 2.11
C ASP A 205 7.85 9.27 1.31
N VAL A 206 8.12 10.43 1.94
CA VAL A 206 8.90 11.52 1.30
C VAL A 206 10.34 11.09 1.03
N ASP A 207 11.01 10.48 2.01
CA ASP A 207 12.41 10.06 1.89
C ASP A 207 12.57 8.94 0.83
N LYS A 208 11.63 8.00 0.75
CA LYS A 208 11.55 6.97 -0.31
C LYS A 208 11.36 7.60 -1.68
N ALA A 209 10.42 8.53 -1.82
CA ALA A 209 10.17 9.22 -3.09
C ALA A 209 11.38 10.04 -3.55
N LEU A 210 12.04 10.75 -2.63
CA LEU A 210 13.27 11.49 -2.93
C LEU A 210 14.39 10.56 -3.38
N SER A 211 14.59 9.44 -2.68
CA SER A 211 15.60 8.44 -3.03
C SER A 211 15.32 7.80 -4.39
N ALA A 212 14.05 7.49 -4.68
CA ALA A 212 13.63 6.93 -5.96
C ALA A 212 13.81 7.94 -7.11
N MET A 213 13.45 9.22 -6.88
CA MET A 213 13.67 10.28 -7.84
C MET A 213 15.17 10.45 -8.12
N GLN A 214 16.01 10.51 -7.09
CA GLN A 214 17.46 10.60 -7.25
C GLN A 214 18.00 9.43 -8.07
N LYS A 215 17.58 8.20 -7.76
CA LYS A 215 17.99 7.01 -8.51
C LYS A 215 17.62 7.11 -10.00
N LEU A 216 16.40 7.55 -10.31
CA LEU A 216 15.98 7.77 -11.69
C LEU A 216 16.84 8.84 -12.38
N LEU A 217 17.10 9.94 -11.70
CA LEU A 217 17.91 11.03 -12.24
C LEU A 217 19.35 10.57 -12.54
N ASP A 218 19.96 9.84 -11.61
CA ASP A 218 21.30 9.28 -11.76
C ASP A 218 21.37 8.27 -12.93
N ALA A 219 20.37 7.39 -13.05
CA ALA A 219 20.29 6.41 -14.12
C ALA A 219 20.21 7.06 -15.51
N ILE A 220 19.42 8.13 -15.65
CA ILE A 220 19.33 8.91 -16.89
C ILE A 220 20.67 9.60 -17.15
N GLN A 221 21.22 10.33 -16.17
CA GLN A 221 22.44 11.10 -16.33
C GLN A 221 23.65 10.21 -16.68
N ALA A 222 23.74 9.02 -16.11
CA ALA A 222 24.81 8.06 -16.40
C ALA A 222 24.83 7.60 -17.87
N ARG A 223 23.71 7.71 -18.58
CA ARG A 223 23.55 7.30 -19.98
C ARG A 223 23.42 8.49 -20.95
N GLN A 224 23.44 9.72 -20.45
CA GLN A 224 23.34 10.90 -21.32
C GLN A 224 24.60 11.09 -22.17
N PRO A 225 24.46 11.54 -23.43
CA PRO A 225 25.59 12.02 -24.21
C PRO A 225 26.17 13.30 -23.60
N VAL A 226 27.45 13.56 -23.86
CA VAL A 226 28.12 14.80 -23.45
C VAL A 226 27.41 16.00 -24.09
N HIS A 227 26.94 16.95 -23.28
CA HIS A 227 26.27 18.17 -23.73
C HIS A 227 26.44 19.30 -22.71
N GLU A 228 26.13 20.55 -23.11
CA GLU A 228 26.14 21.70 -22.20
C GLU A 228 24.98 21.62 -21.21
N ALA A 229 25.29 21.59 -19.91
CA ALA A 229 24.31 21.35 -18.87
C ALA A 229 23.47 22.60 -18.55
N THR A 230 22.21 22.63 -19.02
CA THR A 230 21.17 23.57 -18.56
C THR A 230 20.42 22.95 -17.39
N ASN A 231 20.16 23.69 -16.30
CA ASN A 231 19.32 23.18 -15.21
C ASN A 231 17.84 23.32 -15.58
N TYR A 232 17.14 22.20 -15.72
CA TYR A 232 15.71 22.15 -16.03
C TYR A 232 14.84 21.99 -14.78
N ASN A 233 15.43 21.95 -13.58
CA ASN A 233 14.68 21.82 -12.33
C ASN A 233 13.89 23.12 -12.04
N PRO A 234 12.55 23.12 -12.18
CA PRO A 234 11.75 24.33 -11.89
C PRO A 234 11.68 24.61 -10.38
N TRP A 235 11.98 23.61 -9.55
CA TRP A 235 11.89 23.70 -8.09
C TRP A 235 13.19 24.17 -7.43
N SER A 236 14.25 24.45 -8.21
CA SER A 236 15.47 25.06 -7.66
C SER A 236 15.36 26.56 -7.40
N ASP A 237 14.29 27.20 -7.89
CA ASP A 237 13.98 28.60 -7.63
C ASP A 237 13.22 28.72 -6.29
N LEU A 238 13.93 29.13 -5.24
CA LEU A 238 13.36 29.27 -3.89
C LEU A 238 12.35 30.43 -3.80
N ASP A 239 12.52 31.47 -4.62
CA ASP A 239 11.57 32.59 -4.67
C ASP A 239 10.25 32.13 -5.31
N LEU A 240 10.33 31.29 -6.35
CA LEU A 240 9.16 30.63 -6.92
C LEU A 240 8.47 29.74 -5.87
N LEU A 241 9.19 28.81 -5.22
CA LEU A 241 8.60 27.91 -4.21
C LEU A 241 7.98 28.67 -3.03
N THR A 242 8.52 29.84 -2.67
CA THR A 242 7.94 30.71 -1.65
C THR A 242 6.69 31.42 -2.17
N SER A 243 6.71 31.91 -3.42
CA SER A 243 5.61 32.69 -4.00
C SER A 243 4.31 31.90 -4.20
N ILE A 244 4.42 30.58 -4.41
CA ILE A 244 3.29 29.68 -4.65
C ILE A 244 2.53 29.31 -3.39
N ASN A 245 3.06 29.64 -2.20
CA ASN A 245 2.43 29.38 -0.89
C ASN A 245 1.91 27.94 -0.73
N LEU A 246 2.74 26.95 -1.08
CA LEU A 246 2.39 25.54 -0.83
C LEU A 246 2.20 25.33 0.67
N PRO A 247 1.08 24.72 1.12
CA PRO A 247 0.86 24.48 2.53
C PRO A 247 2.00 23.64 3.12
N PRO A 248 2.64 24.09 4.22
CA PRO A 248 3.66 23.31 4.89
C PRO A 248 3.06 22.03 5.45
N LYS A 249 3.90 21.00 5.68
CA LYS A 249 3.45 19.67 6.12
C LYS A 249 2.49 19.01 5.13
N THR A 250 2.77 19.17 3.84
CA THR A 250 2.18 18.34 2.79
C THR A 250 3.29 17.53 2.12
N PHE A 251 2.97 16.34 1.61
CA PHE A 251 3.91 15.51 0.86
C PHE A 251 4.64 16.32 -0.22
N ILE A 252 3.86 17.09 -0.99
CA ILE A 252 4.35 17.88 -2.10
C ILE A 252 5.30 18.99 -1.64
N HIS A 253 4.96 19.71 -0.57
CA HIS A 253 5.85 20.73 -0.01
C HIS A 253 7.20 20.13 0.37
N ASP A 254 7.20 19.02 1.13
CA ASP A 254 8.43 18.42 1.65
C ASP A 254 9.25 17.74 0.53
N PHE A 255 8.58 17.08 -0.42
CA PHE A 255 9.20 16.48 -1.59
C PHE A 255 9.87 17.53 -2.49
N LEU A 256 9.18 18.62 -2.84
CA LEU A 256 9.74 19.68 -3.69
C LEU A 256 10.86 20.45 -2.97
N THR A 257 10.73 20.67 -1.65
CA THR A 257 11.80 21.25 -0.84
C THR A 257 13.06 20.38 -0.89
N GLY A 258 12.91 19.06 -0.76
CA GLY A 258 14.02 18.10 -0.86
C GLY A 258 14.67 18.04 -2.25
N LEU A 259 13.91 18.28 -3.32
CA LEU A 259 14.44 18.33 -4.69
C LEU A 259 15.05 19.67 -5.09
N SER A 260 14.75 20.76 -4.38
CA SER A 260 15.23 22.11 -4.71
C SER A 260 16.76 22.23 -4.90
N PRO A 261 17.62 21.52 -4.14
CA PRO A 261 19.07 21.62 -4.33
C PRO A 261 19.59 20.85 -5.55
N GLN A 262 18.77 20.00 -6.16
CA GLN A 262 19.21 19.10 -7.23
C GLN A 262 19.34 19.85 -8.55
N ARG A 263 20.44 19.59 -9.27
CA ARG A 263 20.63 20.07 -10.64
C ARG A 263 20.20 18.98 -11.61
N ILE A 264 19.19 19.26 -12.43
CA ILE A 264 18.66 18.28 -13.39
C ILE A 264 19.03 18.75 -14.81
N PRO A 265 19.98 18.10 -15.51
CA PRO A 265 20.48 18.55 -16.80
C PRO A 265 19.60 18.13 -18.00
N PHE A 266 18.39 17.65 -17.77
CA PHE A 266 17.47 17.17 -18.81
C PHE A 266 16.01 17.43 -18.47
N ARG A 267 15.15 17.27 -19.47
CA ARG A 267 13.73 17.58 -19.37
C ARG A 267 12.84 16.35 -19.19
N TYR A 268 13.12 15.25 -19.89
CA TYR A 268 12.28 14.05 -19.93
C TYR A 268 12.77 12.99 -18.96
N ILE A 269 11.88 12.55 -18.05
CA ILE A 269 12.17 11.56 -17.01
C ILE A 269 11.55 10.19 -17.31
N ALA A 270 10.63 10.14 -18.27
CA ALA A 270 9.99 8.94 -18.80
C ALA A 270 9.45 9.24 -20.22
N PRO A 271 9.04 8.22 -21.01
CA PRO A 271 8.55 8.41 -22.36
C PRO A 271 7.41 9.45 -22.46
N GLY A 272 7.67 10.59 -23.10
CA GLY A 272 6.73 11.70 -23.21
C GLY A 272 6.34 12.40 -21.90
N ILE A 273 7.01 12.08 -20.77
CA ILE A 273 6.78 12.67 -19.45
C ILE A 273 8.00 13.50 -19.06
N ARG A 274 7.76 14.76 -18.69
CA ARG A 274 8.81 15.75 -18.43
C ARG A 274 8.57 16.62 -17.22
N LEU A 275 9.65 17.25 -16.77
CA LEU A 275 9.58 18.35 -15.82
C LEU A 275 8.82 19.56 -16.43
N PRO A 276 8.04 20.29 -15.61
CA PRO A 276 7.46 21.55 -16.03
C PRO A 276 8.54 22.61 -16.25
N THR A 277 8.25 23.58 -17.12
CA THR A 277 8.99 24.84 -17.11
C THR A 277 8.58 25.68 -15.89
N VAL A 278 9.44 26.63 -15.49
CA VAL A 278 9.15 27.62 -14.43
C VAL A 278 7.80 28.30 -14.67
N SER A 279 7.52 28.73 -15.91
CA SER A 279 6.26 29.39 -16.27
C SER A 279 5.05 28.45 -16.20
N GLU A 280 5.18 27.19 -16.59
CA GLU A 280 4.09 26.20 -16.52
C GLU A 280 3.77 25.86 -15.07
N PHE A 281 4.80 25.68 -14.24
CA PHE A 281 4.63 25.43 -12.81
C PHE A 281 3.97 26.65 -12.16
N ALA A 282 4.51 27.86 -12.36
CA ALA A 282 4.00 29.12 -11.82
C ALA A 282 2.50 29.37 -12.12
N ALA A 283 2.00 28.90 -13.26
CA ALA A 283 0.62 29.10 -13.70
C ALA A 283 -0.39 28.08 -13.14
N GLN A 284 0.05 27.09 -12.36
CA GLN A 284 -0.87 26.10 -11.78
C GLN A 284 -1.79 26.73 -10.72
N PRO A 285 -3.05 26.26 -10.61
CA PRO A 285 -3.94 26.68 -9.54
C PRO A 285 -3.46 26.12 -8.20
N TYR A 286 -2.92 26.98 -7.32
CA TYR A 286 -2.46 26.55 -5.99
C TYR A 286 -3.59 26.46 -4.96
N LEU A 287 -3.38 25.62 -3.95
CA LEU A 287 -4.33 25.36 -2.86
C LEU A 287 -4.81 26.63 -2.13
N GLY A 288 -4.01 27.71 -2.13
CA GLY A 288 -4.32 28.98 -1.44
C GLY A 288 -5.54 29.75 -1.96
N SER A 289 -6.07 29.43 -3.14
CA SER A 289 -7.25 30.10 -3.71
C SER A 289 -8.58 29.35 -3.54
N TYR A 290 -8.63 28.24 -2.80
CA TYR A 290 -9.81 27.35 -2.79
C TYR A 290 -10.43 27.09 -1.40
N PRO A 291 -11.77 27.05 -1.29
CA PRO A 291 -12.50 26.91 -0.02
C PRO A 291 -12.75 25.44 0.35
N THR A 292 -11.75 24.56 0.28
CA THR A 292 -11.94 23.14 0.65
C THR A 292 -10.91 22.65 1.66
N ASN A 293 -11.40 22.01 2.73
CA ASN A 293 -10.60 21.35 3.74
C ASN A 293 -10.13 19.95 3.30
N ASP A 294 -10.44 19.55 2.07
CA ASP A 294 -10.12 18.24 1.51
C ASP A 294 -8.95 18.34 0.52
N PRO A 295 -7.73 17.91 0.90
CA PRO A 295 -6.54 18.01 0.07
C PRO A 295 -6.57 17.08 -1.16
N THR A 296 -7.49 16.12 -1.22
CA THR A 296 -7.58 15.16 -2.34
C THR A 296 -8.26 15.74 -3.58
N LYS A 297 -8.94 16.89 -3.46
CA LYS A 297 -9.74 17.48 -4.54
C LYS A 297 -8.96 18.34 -5.53
N LEU A 298 -7.66 18.57 -5.31
CA LEU A 298 -6.88 19.53 -6.09
C LEU A 298 -5.45 19.00 -6.36
N PRO A 299 -5.22 18.31 -7.49
CA PRO A 299 -3.91 17.76 -7.80
C PRO A 299 -2.93 18.85 -8.27
N LEU A 300 -1.77 18.95 -7.62
CA LEU A 300 -0.62 19.67 -8.18
C LEU A 300 0.04 18.78 -9.24
N LEU A 301 0.22 19.31 -10.46
CA LEU A 301 0.86 18.59 -11.55
C LEU A 301 2.38 18.66 -11.39
N LEU A 302 2.98 17.54 -10.94
CA LEU A 302 4.44 17.41 -10.83
C LEU A 302 5.11 17.21 -12.18
N PHE A 303 4.48 16.47 -13.08
CA PHE A 303 5.04 16.12 -14.39
C PHE A 303 4.05 16.41 -15.52
N TYR A 304 4.58 16.80 -16.67
CA TYR A 304 3.82 17.23 -17.83
C TYR A 304 4.02 16.25 -19.00
N THR A 305 3.03 16.20 -19.88
CA THR A 305 3.17 15.61 -21.21
C THR A 305 3.10 16.71 -22.26
N ASP A 306 3.73 16.51 -23.42
CA ASP A 306 3.77 17.53 -24.47
C ASP A 306 2.41 17.74 -25.18
N ASN A 307 1.44 16.86 -24.96
CA ASN A 307 0.12 16.95 -25.57
C ASN A 307 -0.91 17.62 -24.62
N LYS A 308 -1.54 18.69 -25.13
CA LYS A 308 -2.74 19.28 -24.50
C LYS A 308 -3.88 18.26 -24.55
N LYS A 309 -4.29 17.79 -23.36
CA LYS A 309 -5.30 16.77 -23.04
C LYS A 309 -4.77 15.34 -23.06
N GLY A 310 -4.21 14.91 -21.92
CA GLY A 310 -4.14 13.49 -21.57
C GLY A 310 -5.55 12.94 -21.31
N LEU A 311 -6.26 12.54 -22.36
CA LEU A 311 -7.35 11.57 -22.28
C LEU A 311 -6.80 10.23 -22.76
N GLY A 312 -5.89 9.66 -21.97
CA GLY A 312 -5.44 8.29 -22.16
C GLY A 312 -6.36 7.34 -21.42
N GLN A 313 -7.53 7.05 -21.99
CA GLN A 313 -8.21 5.79 -21.68
C GLN A 313 -7.57 4.72 -22.59
N SER A 314 -6.47 4.14 -22.14
CA SER A 314 -6.07 2.80 -22.61
C SER A 314 -6.75 1.78 -21.69
N HIS A 315 -7.16 0.64 -22.26
CA HIS A 315 -7.78 -0.46 -21.55
C HIS A 315 -6.85 -1.67 -21.68
N PRO A 316 -5.99 -1.92 -20.68
CA PRO A 316 -5.26 -3.18 -20.58
C PRO A 316 -6.24 -4.34 -20.38
N GLU A 317 -5.95 -5.50 -20.98
CA GLU A 317 -6.62 -6.75 -20.68
C GLU A 317 -6.15 -7.28 -19.32
N GLY A 318 -6.84 -6.83 -18.27
CA GLY A 318 -6.66 -7.20 -16.86
C GLY A 318 -7.60 -6.37 -15.99
N ASP A 319 -7.95 -6.85 -14.80
CA ASP A 319 -8.95 -6.17 -13.95
C ASP A 319 -8.44 -4.83 -13.36
N ASP A 320 -7.11 -4.58 -13.45
CA ASP A 320 -6.48 -3.29 -13.14
C ASP A 320 -6.10 -2.52 -14.40
N LYS A 321 -7.08 -1.75 -14.89
CA LYS A 321 -7.04 -1.05 -16.19
C LYS A 321 -6.19 0.24 -16.20
N SER A 322 -5.15 0.35 -15.36
CA SER A 322 -4.38 1.58 -15.23
C SER A 322 -2.89 1.31 -14.96
N LEU A 323 -2.02 2.05 -15.65
CA LEU A 323 -0.57 1.93 -15.54
C LEU A 323 -0.11 2.14 -14.09
N TYR A 324 0.81 1.29 -13.64
CA TYR A 324 1.45 1.39 -12.33
C TYR A 324 0.49 1.41 -11.13
N GLN A 325 -0.67 0.77 -11.24
CA GLN A 325 -1.49 0.48 -10.06
C GLN A 325 -0.90 -0.69 -9.28
N SER A 326 -1.06 -0.65 -7.96
CA SER A 326 -0.72 -1.78 -7.07
C SER A 326 -1.65 -2.98 -7.29
N GLY A 327 -2.82 -2.73 -7.85
CA GLY A 327 -3.86 -3.71 -8.10
C GLY A 327 -4.42 -4.39 -6.86
N LEU A 328 -5.10 -5.52 -7.05
CA LEU A 328 -5.55 -6.40 -5.96
C LEU A 328 -4.33 -7.08 -5.29
N ASN A 329 -3.62 -6.32 -4.46
CA ASN A 329 -2.33 -6.73 -3.90
C ASN A 329 -2.45 -7.59 -2.63
N GLY A 330 -3.64 -7.69 -2.03
CA GLY A 330 -3.93 -8.50 -0.85
C GLY A 330 -3.37 -7.94 0.48
N PHE A 331 -2.89 -6.70 0.52
CA PHE A 331 -2.39 -6.05 1.74
C PHE A 331 -3.44 -5.13 2.39
N GLY A 332 -4.14 -4.31 1.62
CA GLY A 332 -5.07 -3.31 2.13
C GLY A 332 -6.04 -2.83 1.08
N ASP A 333 -6.83 -1.80 1.41
CA ASP A 333 -7.69 -1.13 0.43
C ASP A 333 -6.88 -0.58 -0.73
N ARG A 334 -7.46 -0.51 -1.94
CA ARG A 334 -6.80 -0.08 -3.19
C ARG A 334 -5.94 1.16 -2.94
N GLY A 335 -4.65 0.93 -2.67
CA GLY A 335 -3.75 2.00 -2.27
C GLY A 335 -3.56 2.98 -3.40
N MET A 336 -3.53 4.27 -3.09
CA MET A 336 -3.07 5.27 -4.07
C MET A 336 -1.68 4.87 -4.57
N VAL A 337 -1.43 5.07 -5.87
CA VAL A 337 -0.13 4.78 -6.49
C VAL A 337 0.99 5.46 -5.70
N GLN A 338 1.94 4.66 -5.22
CA GLN A 338 3.08 5.20 -4.47
C GLN A 338 4.13 5.71 -5.44
N LEU A 339 4.42 7.01 -5.35
CA LEU A 339 5.29 7.71 -6.30
C LEU A 339 6.69 7.10 -6.37
N ASP A 340 7.25 6.70 -5.22
CA ASP A 340 8.57 6.06 -5.15
C ASP A 340 8.62 4.76 -5.96
N LYS A 341 7.58 3.91 -5.89
CA LYS A 341 7.52 2.65 -6.66
C LYS A 341 7.49 2.91 -8.16
N VAL A 342 6.74 3.92 -8.61
CA VAL A 342 6.73 4.35 -10.03
C VAL A 342 8.10 4.82 -10.48
N LEU A 343 8.72 5.72 -9.70
CA LEU A 343 10.03 6.28 -10.01
C LEU A 343 11.14 5.21 -10.01
N LEU A 344 11.11 4.26 -9.06
CA LEU A 344 12.01 3.11 -9.05
C LEU A 344 11.83 2.23 -10.28
N ARG A 345 10.58 2.02 -10.71
CA ARG A 345 10.29 1.24 -11.92
C ARG A 345 10.81 1.95 -13.17
N TRP A 346 10.64 3.26 -13.25
CA TRP A 346 11.22 4.06 -14.34
C TRP A 346 12.74 4.01 -14.33
N ALA A 347 13.37 4.07 -13.16
CA ALA A 347 14.82 3.93 -13.04
C ALA A 347 15.29 2.57 -13.58
N GLN A 348 14.58 1.48 -13.25
CA GLN A 348 14.86 0.14 -13.80
C GLN A 348 14.74 0.11 -15.33
N MET A 349 13.72 0.73 -15.92
CA MET A 349 13.58 0.78 -17.39
C MET A 349 14.78 1.46 -18.06
N VAL A 350 15.36 2.49 -17.42
CA VAL A 350 16.58 3.15 -17.90
C VAL A 350 17.81 2.26 -17.66
N GLU A 351 17.95 1.69 -16.46
CA GLU A 351 19.07 0.82 -16.06
C GLU A 351 19.17 -0.43 -16.94
N ASP A 352 18.03 -1.02 -17.31
CA ASP A 352 17.94 -2.20 -18.17
C ASP A 352 18.12 -1.87 -19.66
N GLY A 353 18.14 -0.57 -20.02
CA GLY A 353 18.26 -0.11 -21.41
C GLY A 353 17.00 -0.26 -22.24
N GLU A 354 15.85 -0.48 -21.59
CA GLU A 354 14.53 -0.55 -22.22
C GLU A 354 14.07 0.81 -22.78
N TRP A 355 14.60 1.89 -22.19
CA TRP A 355 14.40 3.27 -22.63
C TRP A 355 15.70 3.88 -23.15
N GLU A 356 15.65 4.42 -24.37
CA GLU A 356 16.76 5.16 -24.97
C GLU A 356 16.90 6.54 -24.32
N ILE A 357 18.15 6.92 -24.01
CA ILE A 357 18.49 8.18 -23.38
C ILE A 357 19.23 9.08 -24.37
N GLY A 358 18.68 10.26 -24.62
CA GLY A 358 19.24 11.29 -25.46
C GLY A 358 19.70 12.50 -24.65
N LYS A 359 20.01 13.60 -25.35
CA LYS A 359 20.48 14.85 -24.71
C LYS A 359 19.46 15.41 -23.69
N ASP A 360 18.17 15.34 -24.01
CA ASP A 360 17.10 15.95 -23.20
C ASP A 360 16.47 14.95 -22.21
N GLY A 361 17.08 13.77 -22.01
CA GLY A 361 16.58 12.69 -21.17
C GLY A 361 16.00 11.53 -21.99
N VAL A 362 14.92 10.91 -21.52
CA VAL A 362 14.28 9.78 -22.22
C VAL A 362 13.71 10.25 -23.57
N VAL A 363 14.07 9.56 -24.66
CA VAL A 363 13.78 10.00 -26.06
C VAL A 363 12.34 9.70 -26.50
N ASP A 364 11.75 8.65 -25.94
CA ASP A 364 10.50 8.09 -26.43
C ASP A 364 9.27 8.94 -26.06
N LYS A 365 8.11 8.64 -26.66
CA LYS A 365 6.86 9.39 -26.48
C LYS A 365 5.90 8.66 -25.55
N ILE A 366 4.82 9.36 -25.16
CA ILE A 366 3.81 8.82 -24.24
C ILE A 366 3.15 7.53 -24.79
N GLU A 367 3.14 7.34 -26.11
CA GLU A 367 2.62 6.14 -26.75
C GLU A 367 3.41 4.87 -26.38
N ARG A 368 4.65 4.98 -25.90
CA ARG A 368 5.46 3.85 -25.41
C ARG A 368 4.76 3.04 -24.33
N PHE A 369 3.95 3.69 -23.51
CA PHE A 369 3.19 3.01 -22.46
C PHE A 369 2.08 2.10 -22.99
N LYS A 370 1.71 2.19 -24.28
CA LYS A 370 0.79 1.22 -24.90
C LYS A 370 1.36 -0.20 -24.98
N ASP A 371 2.66 -0.36 -24.82
CA ASP A 371 3.27 -1.68 -24.66
C ASP A 371 2.66 -2.45 -23.48
N ALA A 372 2.09 -1.74 -22.49
CA ALA A 372 1.38 -2.35 -21.36
C ALA A 372 0.13 -3.14 -21.78
N ASP A 373 -0.47 -2.83 -22.93
CA ASP A 373 -1.64 -3.54 -23.47
C ASP A 373 -1.22 -4.82 -24.24
N THR A 374 0.07 -5.19 -24.22
CA THR A 374 0.60 -6.36 -24.94
C THR A 374 1.00 -7.48 -23.98
N GLU A 375 0.64 -8.73 -24.32
CA GLU A 375 1.00 -9.93 -23.55
C GLU A 375 2.50 -10.07 -23.29
N MET A 376 3.34 -9.55 -24.20
CA MET A 376 4.80 -9.66 -24.11
C MET A 376 5.45 -8.59 -23.22
N HIS A 377 4.75 -7.51 -22.87
CA HIS A 377 5.39 -6.37 -22.18
C HIS A 377 4.61 -5.82 -20.99
N TRP A 378 3.36 -6.24 -20.75
CA TRP A 378 2.53 -5.74 -19.65
C TRP A 378 3.23 -5.81 -18.29
N TYR A 379 3.94 -6.91 -18.01
CA TYR A 379 4.65 -7.12 -16.74
C TYR A 379 5.71 -6.04 -16.47
N LYS A 380 6.20 -5.35 -17.52
CA LYS A 380 7.17 -4.26 -17.37
C LYS A 380 6.55 -3.00 -16.76
N TYR A 381 5.22 -2.89 -16.77
CA TYR A 381 4.46 -1.71 -16.32
C TYR A 381 3.66 -1.98 -15.03
N CYS A 382 3.89 -3.13 -14.40
CA CYS A 382 3.32 -3.50 -13.11
C CYS A 382 4.26 -3.12 -11.96
N LEU A 383 3.68 -2.69 -10.85
CA LEU A 383 4.44 -2.51 -9.61
C LEU A 383 4.46 -3.83 -8.83
N PRO A 384 5.59 -4.18 -8.19
CA PRO A 384 5.63 -5.33 -7.30
C PRO A 384 4.61 -5.15 -6.16
N PRO A 385 3.87 -6.20 -5.76
CA PRO A 385 2.96 -6.12 -4.63
C PRO A 385 3.72 -5.79 -3.34
N SER A 386 3.42 -4.63 -2.77
CA SER A 386 3.81 -4.24 -1.41
C SER A 386 2.85 -3.18 -0.89
N TRP A 387 2.77 -3.06 0.43
CA TRP A 387 1.93 -2.05 1.09
C TRP A 387 2.50 -0.64 0.95
#